data_AF-A0A0F8D6G8-F1
#
_entry.id   AF-A0A0F8D6G8-F1
#
_cell.length_a   1.000
_cell.length_b   1.000
_cell.length_c   1.000
_cell.angle_alpha   90.00
_cell.angle_beta   90.00
_cell.angle_gamma   90.00
#
_symmetry.space_group_name_H-M   'P 1'
#
loop_
_entity.id
_entity.type
_entity.pdbx_description
1 polymer ?
#
loop_
_entity_poly.entity_id
_entity_poly.type
_entity_poly.pdbx_seq_one_letter_code
_entity_poly.pdbx_strand_id
1 'polypeptide(L)'
;MLTTKTLTVDDARTELTEGIEALEDALDDLDEDTDKAAALRDRKGTLTYWRNGLDWQTSEGDWTADTELTVGAMTAGEEAMMHREVPEQAGQDELRLWYVAASVEAAPFVEDELEETFANVAGLHPAVVKWLEAKANGLGTASDEGNGSSKSSPAT
;
A
#
# COMPACT_ATOMS: atom_id res chain seq x y z
N MET A 1 13.20 0.34 -9.61
CA MET A 1 11.79 0.79 -9.45
C MET A 1 11.39 1.68 -10.61
N LEU A 2 10.10 1.69 -10.97
CA LEU A 2 9.54 2.58 -12.01
C LEU A 2 9.18 3.97 -11.45
N THR A 3 8.54 4.00 -10.28
CA THR A 3 8.12 5.20 -9.58
C THR A 3 8.19 4.92 -8.09
N THR A 4 8.69 5.88 -7.32
CA THR A 4 8.85 5.76 -5.88
C THR A 4 8.13 6.90 -5.16
N LYS A 5 7.72 6.63 -3.93
CA LYS A 5 7.16 7.63 -3.02
C LYS A 5 7.80 7.45 -1.65
N THR A 6 8.40 8.53 -1.14
CA THR A 6 8.87 8.63 0.24
C THR A 6 7.83 9.35 1.07
N LEU A 7 7.56 8.84 2.27
CA LEU A 7 6.67 9.45 3.23
C LEU A 7 7.06 9.04 4.65
N THR A 8 6.72 9.86 5.63
CA THR A 8 6.85 9.49 7.05
C THR A 8 5.65 8.66 7.51
N VAL A 9 5.77 8.02 8.68
CA VAL A 9 4.62 7.38 9.34
C VAL A 9 3.52 8.40 9.68
N ASP A 10 3.89 9.63 10.06
CA ASP A 10 2.91 10.69 10.33
C ASP A 10 2.15 11.11 9.07
N ASP A 11 2.86 11.27 7.94
CA ASP A 11 2.23 11.54 6.63
C ASP A 11 1.26 10.40 6.26
N ALA A 12 1.68 9.14 6.43
CA ALA A 12 0.83 7.99 6.17
C ALA A 12 -0.45 7.99 7.01
N ARG A 13 -0.34 8.29 8.31
CA ARG A 13 -1.47 8.34 9.23
C ARG A 13 -2.42 9.49 8.88
N THR A 14 -1.87 10.63 8.50
CA THR A 14 -2.64 11.79 8.03
C THR A 14 -3.41 11.43 6.75
N GLU A 15 -2.75 10.90 5.73
CA GLU A 15 -3.40 10.47 4.48
C GLU A 15 -4.53 9.45 4.72
N LEU A 16 -4.31 8.49 5.61
CA LEU A 16 -5.32 7.50 5.95
C LEU A 16 -6.49 8.10 6.72
N THR A 17 -6.23 9.07 7.60
CA THR A 17 -7.27 9.75 8.40
C THR A 17 -8.14 10.63 7.51
N GLU A 18 -7.53 11.46 6.67
CA GLU A 18 -8.25 12.27 5.68
C GLU A 18 -9.07 11.39 4.72
N GLY A 19 -8.51 10.26 4.29
CA GLY A 19 -9.22 9.29 3.46
C GLY A 19 -10.41 8.64 4.18
N ILE A 20 -10.33 8.42 5.50
CA ILE A 20 -11.44 7.91 6.32
C ILE A 20 -12.54 8.97 6.44
N GLU A 21 -12.18 10.21 6.76
CA GLU A 21 -13.11 11.34 6.92
C GLU A 21 -13.87 11.61 5.61
N ALA A 22 -13.17 11.63 4.47
CA ALA A 22 -13.81 11.82 3.17
C ALA A 22 -14.80 10.69 2.82
N LEU A 23 -14.54 9.45 3.28
CA LEU A 23 -15.49 8.34 3.09
C LEU A 23 -16.67 8.42 4.06
N GLU A 24 -16.47 8.96 5.26
CA GLU A 24 -17.55 9.26 6.22
C GLU A 24 -18.49 10.32 5.67
N ASP A 25 -17.95 11.44 5.20
CA ASP A 25 -18.74 12.51 4.57
C ASP A 25 -19.53 11.98 3.36
N ALA A 26 -18.90 11.16 2.51
CA ALA A 26 -19.56 10.56 1.35
C ALA A 26 -20.68 9.57 1.74
N LEU A 27 -20.54 8.90 2.89
CA LEU A 27 -21.55 7.96 3.40
C LEU A 27 -22.77 8.69 3.97
N ASP A 28 -22.59 9.86 4.59
CA ASP A 28 -23.70 10.64 5.18
C ASP A 28 -24.72 11.09 4.11
N ASP A 29 -24.27 11.29 2.88
CA ASP A 29 -25.11 11.68 1.73
C ASP A 29 -25.77 10.49 1.01
N LEU A 30 -25.47 9.25 1.40
CA LEU A 30 -25.93 8.03 0.74
C LEU A 30 -26.98 7.28 1.56
N ASP A 31 -27.90 6.62 0.84
CA ASP A 31 -28.77 5.62 1.44
C ASP A 31 -27.95 4.40 1.88
N GLU A 32 -28.09 4.02 3.15
CA GLU A 32 -27.28 3.01 3.82
C GLU A 32 -27.42 1.61 3.24
N ASP A 33 -28.56 1.30 2.61
CA ASP A 33 -28.87 -0.02 2.08
C ASP A 33 -28.36 -0.22 0.64
N THR A 34 -27.66 0.77 0.08
CA THR A 34 -27.13 0.68 -1.27
C THR A 34 -25.80 -0.07 -1.34
N ASP A 35 -25.58 -0.78 -2.45
CA ASP A 35 -24.29 -1.44 -2.75
C ASP A 35 -23.12 -0.44 -2.71
N LYS A 36 -23.38 0.82 -3.10
CA LYS A 36 -22.38 1.90 -3.04
C LYS A 36 -22.01 2.23 -1.59
N ALA A 37 -22.98 2.36 -0.69
CA ALA A 37 -22.71 2.59 0.72
C ALA A 37 -21.95 1.41 1.34
N ALA A 38 -22.30 0.16 0.98
CA ALA A 38 -21.55 -1.02 1.42
C ALA A 38 -20.08 -0.97 0.97
N ALA A 39 -19.82 -0.66 -0.31
CA ALA A 39 -18.45 -0.56 -0.84
C ALA A 39 -17.63 0.55 -0.15
N LEU A 40 -18.23 1.70 0.15
CA LEU A 40 -17.55 2.78 0.88
C LEU A 40 -17.24 2.38 2.33
N ARG A 41 -18.13 1.66 3.01
CA ARG A 41 -17.87 1.12 4.36
C ARG A 41 -16.73 0.10 4.36
N ASP A 42 -16.69 -0.81 3.39
CA ASP A 42 -15.60 -1.78 3.26
C ASP A 42 -14.26 -1.07 3.01
N ARG A 43 -14.27 -0.03 2.17
CA ARG A 43 -13.08 0.79 1.94
C ARG A 43 -12.65 1.53 3.20
N LYS A 44 -13.59 2.14 3.93
CA LYS A 44 -13.32 2.80 5.22
C LYS A 44 -12.73 1.84 6.25
N GLY A 45 -13.30 0.63 6.35
CA GLY A 45 -12.80 -0.44 7.22
C GLY A 45 -11.36 -0.82 6.86
N THR A 46 -11.05 -0.90 5.56
CA THR A 46 -9.68 -1.16 5.07
C THR A 46 -8.70 -0.04 5.47
N LEU A 47 -9.06 1.24 5.26
CA LEU A 47 -8.20 2.36 5.65
C LEU A 47 -7.99 2.41 7.17
N THR A 48 -9.05 2.16 7.93
CA THR A 48 -8.99 2.10 9.40
C THR A 48 -8.07 0.99 9.88
N TYR A 49 -8.15 -0.19 9.26
CA TYR A 49 -7.28 -1.33 9.56
C TYR A 49 -5.81 -0.99 9.31
N TRP A 50 -5.49 -0.33 8.19
CA TRP A 50 -4.14 0.13 7.87
C TRP A 50 -3.62 1.16 8.88
N ARG A 51 -4.42 2.18 9.21
CA ARG A 51 -4.05 3.21 10.19
C ARG A 51 -3.73 2.58 11.54
N ASN A 52 -4.60 1.68 12.01
CA ASN A 52 -4.40 0.97 13.28
C ASN A 52 -3.11 0.11 13.27
N GLY A 53 -2.71 -0.40 12.10
CA GLY A 53 -1.43 -1.09 11.94
C GLY A 53 -0.22 -0.18 12.12
N LEU A 54 -0.27 1.02 11.54
CA LEU A 54 0.78 2.02 11.74
C LEU A 54 0.82 2.49 13.20
N ASP A 55 -0.34 2.70 13.81
CA ASP A 55 -0.44 3.03 15.24
C ASP A 55 0.24 1.94 16.09
N TRP A 56 -0.05 0.67 15.83
CA TRP A 56 0.60 -0.46 16.51
C TRP A 56 2.11 -0.46 16.31
N GLN A 57 2.59 -0.23 15.09
CA GLN A 57 4.02 -0.21 14.78
C GLN A 57 4.76 0.92 15.51
N THR A 58 4.08 2.03 15.78
CA THR A 58 4.62 3.13 16.59
C THR A 58 4.51 2.94 18.10
N SER A 59 3.54 2.14 18.57
CA SER A 59 3.32 1.95 20.02
C SER A 59 4.03 0.73 20.59
N GLU A 60 4.07 -0.37 19.83
CA GLU A 60 4.64 -1.66 20.24
C GLU A 60 5.91 -2.01 19.46
N GLY A 61 6.12 -1.40 18.30
CA GLY A 61 7.35 -1.53 17.51
C GLY A 61 8.34 -0.40 17.75
N ASP A 62 9.43 -0.41 16.98
CA ASP A 62 10.51 0.57 17.10
C ASP A 62 10.36 1.80 16.18
N TRP A 63 9.20 1.95 15.52
CA TRP A 63 8.98 3.08 14.61
C TRP A 63 8.53 4.32 15.37
N THR A 64 8.92 5.47 14.84
CA THR A 64 8.48 6.80 15.28
C THR A 64 7.59 7.44 14.22
N ALA A 65 6.92 8.54 14.58
CA ALA A 65 6.15 9.35 13.63
C ALA A 65 7.01 9.82 12.45
N ASP A 66 8.28 10.13 12.70
CA ASP A 66 9.26 10.60 11.70
C ASP A 66 9.92 9.47 10.91
N THR A 67 9.56 8.21 11.14
CA THR A 67 10.14 7.08 10.41
C THR A 67 9.79 7.19 8.93
N GLU A 68 10.81 7.33 8.08
CA GLU A 68 10.64 7.43 6.64
C GLU A 68 10.55 6.06 5.98
N LEU A 69 9.64 5.95 5.01
CA LEU A 69 9.40 4.77 4.20
C LEU A 69 9.41 5.17 2.72
N THR A 70 10.31 4.60 1.94
CA THR A 70 10.36 4.77 0.49
C THR A 70 9.85 3.51 -0.19
N VAL A 71 8.68 3.61 -0.80
CA VAL A 71 7.99 2.50 -1.48
C VAL A 71 8.03 2.73 -2.99
N GLY A 72 8.24 1.68 -3.76
CA GLY A 72 8.35 1.72 -5.21
C GLY A 72 7.47 0.70 -5.92
N ALA A 73 7.02 1.09 -7.11
CA ALA A 73 6.50 0.15 -8.09
C ALA A 73 7.64 -0.66 -8.70
N MET A 74 7.59 -1.98 -8.55
CA MET A 74 8.60 -2.87 -9.12
C MET A 74 8.63 -2.78 -10.64
N THR A 75 9.83 -2.83 -11.20
CA THR A 75 10.04 -3.16 -12.60
C THR A 75 9.89 -4.67 -12.81
N ALA A 76 9.64 -5.10 -14.06
CA ALA A 76 9.65 -6.53 -14.41
C ALA A 76 10.99 -7.23 -14.08
N GLY A 77 12.10 -6.48 -14.05
CA GLY A 77 13.41 -7.00 -13.64
C GLY A 77 13.48 -7.30 -12.16
N GLU A 78 12.98 -6.40 -11.31
CA GLU A 78 12.89 -6.59 -9.85
C GLU A 78 11.92 -7.71 -9.50
N GLU A 79 10.77 -7.77 -10.17
CA GLU A 79 9.80 -8.87 -10.01
C GLU A 79 10.42 -10.23 -10.37
N ALA A 80 11.19 -10.31 -11.46
CA ALA A 80 11.89 -11.54 -11.85
C ALA A 80 13.01 -11.93 -10.87
N MET A 81 13.68 -10.96 -10.26
CA MET A 81 14.70 -11.22 -9.22
C MET A 81 14.04 -11.72 -7.93
N MET A 82 12.97 -11.07 -7.47
CA MET A 82 12.17 -11.54 -6.33
C MET A 82 11.71 -13.00 -6.55
N HIS A 83 11.14 -13.32 -7.71
CA HIS A 83 10.70 -14.69 -8.01
C HIS A 83 11.82 -15.74 -8.05
N ARG A 84 13.08 -15.33 -8.21
CA ARG A 84 14.22 -16.25 -8.11
C ARG A 84 14.51 -16.64 -6.66
N GLU A 85 14.19 -15.77 -5.70
CA GLU A 85 14.45 -15.98 -4.27
C GLU A 85 13.26 -16.62 -3.54
N VAL A 86 12.03 -16.36 -4.02
CA VAL A 86 10.81 -16.95 -3.49
C VAL A 86 10.87 -18.50 -3.54
N PRO A 87 10.58 -19.20 -2.44
CA PRO A 87 10.46 -20.66 -2.44
C PRO A 87 9.38 -21.18 -3.42
N GLU A 88 9.64 -22.30 -4.11
CA GLU A 88 8.70 -22.87 -5.11
C GLU A 88 7.30 -23.20 -4.54
N GLN A 89 7.17 -23.36 -3.22
CA GLN A 89 5.94 -23.70 -2.52
C GLN A 89 5.34 -22.52 -1.73
N ALA A 90 5.83 -21.30 -1.95
CA ALA A 90 5.38 -20.13 -1.21
C ALA A 90 3.87 -19.89 -1.40
N GLY A 91 3.17 -19.70 -0.27
CA GLY A 91 1.76 -19.35 -0.27
C GLY A 91 1.52 -17.90 -0.70
N GLN A 92 0.25 -17.53 -0.92
CA GLN A 92 -0.10 -16.15 -1.31
C GLN A 92 0.32 -15.10 -0.28
N ASP A 93 0.19 -15.40 1.02
CA ASP A 93 0.58 -14.46 2.07
C ASP A 93 2.11 -14.32 2.16
N GLU A 94 2.86 -15.39 1.89
CA GLU A 94 4.32 -15.34 1.83
C GLU A 94 4.80 -14.55 0.61
N LEU A 95 4.18 -14.78 -0.56
CA LEU A 95 4.42 -13.99 -1.77
C LEU A 95 4.19 -12.49 -1.55
N ARG A 96 3.19 -12.12 -0.75
CA ARG A 96 2.97 -10.71 -0.36
C ARG A 96 4.15 -10.15 0.43
N LEU A 97 4.71 -10.91 1.37
CA LEU A 97 5.87 -10.46 2.15
C LEU A 97 7.09 -10.26 1.25
N TRP A 98 7.34 -11.19 0.32
CA TRP A 98 8.39 -11.04 -0.70
C TRP A 98 8.18 -9.83 -1.60
N TYR A 99 6.95 -9.61 -2.04
CA TYR A 99 6.59 -8.44 -2.83
C TYR A 99 6.88 -7.16 -2.06
N VAL A 100 6.46 -7.06 -0.79
CA VAL A 100 6.73 -5.87 0.04
C VAL A 100 8.22 -5.68 0.27
N ALA A 101 8.95 -6.74 0.58
CA ALA A 101 10.41 -6.69 0.74
C ALA A 101 11.09 -6.17 -0.53
N ALA A 102 10.66 -6.63 -1.70
CA ALA A 102 11.21 -6.21 -2.98
C ALA A 102 10.73 -4.81 -3.40
N SER A 103 9.59 -4.34 -2.91
CA SER A 103 8.99 -3.04 -3.25
C SER A 103 9.44 -1.87 -2.38
N VAL A 104 10.07 -2.11 -1.23
CA VAL A 104 10.50 -1.04 -0.32
C VAL A 104 11.99 -0.80 -0.49
N GLU A 105 12.34 0.41 -0.94
CA GLU A 105 13.72 0.81 -1.21
C GLU A 105 14.46 1.28 0.04
N ALA A 106 13.74 1.95 0.96
CA ALA A 106 14.33 2.43 2.20
C ALA A 106 13.29 2.41 3.33
N ALA A 107 13.58 1.70 4.40
CA ALA A 107 12.82 1.67 5.65
C ALA A 107 13.67 1.02 6.75
N PRO A 108 13.29 1.10 8.04
CA PRO A 108 14.07 0.51 9.13
C PRO A 108 14.23 -1.02 9.08
N PHE A 109 13.46 -1.70 8.23
CA PHE A 109 13.50 -3.16 8.06
C PHE A 109 14.21 -3.59 6.76
N VAL A 110 14.65 -2.64 5.93
CA VAL A 110 15.36 -2.93 4.68
C VAL A 110 16.82 -3.20 5.00
N GLU A 111 17.31 -4.33 4.50
CA GLU A 111 18.68 -4.80 4.61
C GLU A 111 19.31 -4.93 3.22
N ASP A 112 20.60 -5.24 3.16
CA ASP A 112 21.34 -5.39 1.89
C ASP A 112 20.84 -6.60 1.07
N GLU A 113 20.37 -7.66 1.75
CA GLU A 113 19.83 -8.86 1.12
C GLU A 113 18.30 -8.89 1.19
N LEU A 114 17.66 -9.33 0.10
CA LEU A 114 16.20 -9.38 0.01
C LEU A 114 15.60 -10.42 0.97
N GLU A 115 16.28 -11.54 1.21
CA GLU A 115 15.87 -12.54 2.21
C GLU A 115 15.89 -11.98 3.65
N GLU A 116 16.90 -11.18 3.99
CA GLU A 116 16.98 -10.50 5.30
C GLU A 116 15.86 -9.45 5.44
N THR A 117 15.61 -8.68 4.39
CA THR A 117 14.49 -7.74 4.33
C THR A 117 13.15 -8.48 4.47
N PHE A 118 12.97 -9.62 3.80
CA PHE A 118 11.78 -10.46 3.94
C PHE A 118 11.57 -10.92 5.38
N ALA A 119 12.62 -11.38 6.05
CA ALA A 119 12.56 -11.83 7.44
C ALA A 119 12.11 -10.69 8.37
N ASN A 120 12.59 -9.47 8.15
CA ASN A 120 12.17 -8.30 8.91
C ASN A 120 10.71 -7.90 8.58
N VAL A 121 10.30 -7.95 7.30
CA VAL A 121 8.91 -7.69 6.87
C VAL A 121 7.93 -8.68 7.51
N ALA A 122 8.32 -9.94 7.69
CA ALA A 122 7.51 -10.96 8.36
C ALA A 122 7.22 -10.63 9.84
N GLY A 123 8.04 -9.77 10.47
CA GLY A 123 7.84 -9.27 11.82
C GLY A 123 6.91 -8.05 11.92
N LEU A 124 6.55 -7.43 10.80
CA LEU A 124 5.68 -6.25 10.80
C LEU A 124 4.22 -6.61 11.07
N HIS A 125 3.46 -5.65 11.61
CA HIS A 125 2.02 -5.83 11.77
C HIS A 125 1.36 -6.10 10.40
N PRO A 126 0.47 -7.12 10.26
CA PRO A 126 -0.08 -7.52 8.96
C PRO A 126 -0.80 -6.40 8.19
N ALA A 127 -1.37 -5.44 8.90
CA ALA A 127 -1.99 -4.27 8.28
C ALA A 127 -0.98 -3.32 7.61
N VAL A 128 0.23 -3.19 8.17
CA VAL A 128 1.33 -2.40 7.58
C VAL A 128 1.80 -3.05 6.29
N VAL A 129 1.99 -4.37 6.29
CA VAL A 129 2.36 -5.14 5.09
C VAL A 129 1.34 -4.93 3.96
N LYS A 130 0.04 -5.09 4.25
CA LYS A 130 -1.03 -4.86 3.25
C LYS A 130 -1.10 -3.42 2.77
N TRP A 131 -0.80 -2.46 3.63
CA TRP A 131 -0.73 -1.05 3.27
C TRP A 131 0.46 -0.76 2.34
N LEU A 132 1.65 -1.30 2.63
CA LEU A 132 2.84 -1.18 1.78
C LEU A 132 2.60 -1.81 0.40
N GLU A 133 2.01 -3.01 0.35
CA GLU A 133 1.59 -3.67 -0.89
C GLU A 133 0.63 -2.78 -1.70
N ALA A 134 -0.37 -2.18 -1.04
CA ALA A 134 -1.32 -1.28 -1.70
C ALA A 134 -0.65 0.00 -2.23
N LYS A 135 0.32 0.56 -1.50
CA LYS A 135 1.10 1.73 -1.95
C LYS A 135 1.94 1.40 -3.18
N ALA A 136 2.70 0.30 -3.14
CA ALA A 136 3.52 -0.14 -4.27
C ALA A 136 2.68 -0.43 -5.52
N ASN A 137 1.56 -1.15 -5.38
CA ASN A 137 0.66 -1.42 -6.50
C ASN A 137 0.03 -0.14 -7.06
N GLY A 138 -0.36 0.80 -6.19
CA GLY A 138 -0.94 2.09 -6.61
C GLY A 138 0.04 2.96 -7.41
N LEU A 139 1.34 2.81 -7.20
CA LEU A 139 2.37 3.49 -8.00
C LEU A 139 2.58 2.86 -9.38
N GLY A 140 2.29 1.56 -9.53
CA GLY A 140 2.44 0.82 -10.79
C GLY A 140 1.25 0.97 -11.73
N THR A 141 0.08 1.34 -11.20
CA THR A 141 -1.08 1.71 -12.02
C THR A 141 -0.95 3.15 -12.49
N ALA A 142 -1.12 3.40 -13.79
CA ALA A 142 -1.31 4.76 -14.27
C ALA A 142 -2.53 5.33 -13.53
N SER A 143 -2.32 6.36 -12.69
CA SER A 143 -3.40 6.99 -11.94
C SER A 143 -4.59 7.25 -12.86
N ASP A 144 -5.78 6.78 -12.45
CA ASP A 144 -7.06 6.98 -13.17
C ASP A 144 -7.49 8.46 -13.24
N GLU A 145 -6.61 9.41 -12.92
CA GLU A 145 -6.80 10.85 -13.15
C GLU A 145 -6.64 11.24 -14.64
N GLY A 146 -6.27 10.30 -15.52
CA GLY A 146 -5.92 10.58 -16.91
C GLY A 146 -6.82 10.01 -18.01
N ASN A 147 -7.87 9.23 -17.72
CA ASN A 147 -8.68 8.58 -18.77
C ASN A 147 -10.08 9.18 -18.95
N GLY A 148 -10.17 10.51 -18.90
CA GLY A 148 -11.23 11.25 -19.58
C GLY A 148 -10.92 11.35 -21.08
N SER A 149 -10.89 10.22 -21.79
CA SER A 149 -10.75 10.21 -23.25
C SER A 149 -11.96 10.89 -23.89
N SER A 150 -11.85 12.22 -24.06
CA SER A 150 -12.68 13.03 -24.93
C SER A 150 -12.51 12.52 -26.36
N LYS A 151 -13.31 11.53 -26.76
CA LYS A 151 -13.49 11.20 -28.17
C LYS A 151 -14.30 12.33 -28.81
N SER A 152 -13.61 13.40 -29.16
CA SER A 152 -14.07 14.36 -30.15
C SER A 152 -14.09 13.63 -31.49
N SER A 153 -15.27 13.18 -31.91
CA SER A 153 -15.48 12.61 -33.24
C SER A 153 -15.21 13.69 -34.29
N PRO A 154 -14.34 13.48 -35.28
CA PRO A 154 -14.36 14.32 -36.47
C PRO A 154 -15.58 13.90 -37.29
N ALA A 155 -16.55 14.80 -37.42
CA ALA A 155 -17.59 14.67 -38.42
C ALA A 155 -16.93 14.67 -39.81
N THR A 156 -17.18 13.62 -40.59
CA THR A 156 -17.01 13.62 -42.05
C THR A 156 -18.39 13.65 -42.68
#